data_AF-T1AS91-F1
#
_entry.id   AF-T1AS91-F1
#
_cell.length_a   1.000
_cell.length_b   1.000
_cell.length_c   1.000
_cell.angle_alpha   90.00
_cell.angle_beta   90.00
_cell.angle_gamma   90.00
#
_symmetry.space_group_name_H-M   'P 1'
#
loop_
_entity.id
_entity.type
_entity.pdbx_description
1 polymer ?
#
loop_
_entity_poly.entity_id
_entity_poly.type
_entity_poly.pdbx_seq_one_letter_code
_entity_poly.pdbx_strand_id
1 'polypeptide(L)'
;MARGVMLMSGGIDSPVAMHYLLRQGHELLAVHMDNRPFTDETPLEKVVDHLTVLRQRYAQPIPLYLVPHGSTQITLMRETDRHVGCVLCRRFMWRSAERIAEREGASFLVTGESLGQVASQTLSNMRSATASVHLPIVRPLIGLDKQEIEAVAKSIGTYAISTRPGVCCQAV
;
A
#
# COMPACT_ATOMS: atom_id res chain seq x y z
N MET A 1 -11.18 14.13 -13.70
CA MET A 1 -10.75 12.93 -12.95
C MET A 1 -9.24 12.96 -12.82
N ALA A 2 -8.70 12.57 -11.67
CA ALA A 2 -7.27 12.65 -11.39
C ALA A 2 -6.65 11.26 -11.29
N ARG A 3 -5.36 11.17 -11.63
CA ARG A 3 -4.55 9.94 -11.53
C ARG A 3 -3.74 9.93 -10.23
N GLY A 4 -3.72 8.78 -9.56
CA GLY A 4 -2.98 8.58 -8.31
C GLY A 4 -2.12 7.31 -8.30
N VAL A 5 -1.17 7.25 -7.36
CA VAL A 5 -0.32 6.08 -7.13
C VAL A 5 -0.67 5.44 -5.79
N MET A 6 -1.10 4.18 -5.81
CA MET A 6 -1.48 3.41 -4.63
C MET A 6 -0.36 2.47 -4.21
N LEU A 7 0.04 2.55 -2.94
CA LEU A 7 0.85 1.51 -2.31
C LEU A 7 0.01 0.25 -2.07
N MET A 8 0.25 -0.79 -2.86
CA MET A 8 -0.49 -2.06 -2.81
C MET A 8 0.28 -3.11 -2.01
N SER A 9 -0.43 -3.75 -1.08
CA SER A 9 0.04 -4.88 -0.29
C SER A 9 -0.90 -6.08 -0.48
N GLY A 10 -0.46 -7.27 -0.05
CA GLY A 10 -1.32 -8.47 0.01
C GLY A 10 -2.31 -8.49 1.19
N GLY A 11 -2.44 -7.39 1.93
CA GLY A 11 -3.36 -7.25 3.05
C GLY A 11 -4.80 -6.94 2.62
N ILE A 12 -5.68 -6.74 3.60
CA ILE A 12 -7.11 -6.43 3.39
C ILE A 12 -7.29 -4.97 2.98
N ASP A 13 -6.52 -4.06 3.59
CA ASP A 13 -6.81 -2.63 3.57
C ASP A 13 -6.51 -1.99 2.21
N SER A 14 -5.36 -2.28 1.61
CA SER A 14 -4.97 -1.65 0.33
C SER A 14 -5.97 -1.86 -0.83
N PRO A 15 -6.49 -3.07 -1.11
CA PRO A 15 -7.51 -3.22 -2.15
C PRO A 15 -8.82 -2.49 -1.82
N VAL A 16 -9.19 -2.37 -0.54
CA VAL A 16 -10.39 -1.61 -0.11
C VAL A 16 -10.19 -0.11 -0.32
N ALA A 17 -9.03 0.43 0.03
CA ALA A 17 -8.69 1.82 -0.23
C ALA A 17 -8.68 2.15 -1.72
N MET A 18 -8.09 1.27 -2.55
CA MET A 18 -8.11 1.41 -4.01
C MET A 18 -9.56 1.38 -4.53
N HIS A 19 -10.40 0.47 -4.06
CA HIS A 19 -11.82 0.39 -4.40
C HIS A 19 -12.56 1.72 -4.21
N TYR A 20 -12.32 2.43 -3.10
CA TYR A 20 -13.00 3.70 -2.81
C TYR A 20 -12.72 4.81 -3.82
N LEU A 21 -11.55 4.80 -4.46
CA LEU A 21 -11.21 5.80 -5.48
C LEU A 21 -11.57 5.34 -6.89
N LEU A 22 -11.43 4.05 -7.20
CA LEU A 22 -11.86 3.50 -8.48
C LEU A 22 -13.36 3.66 -8.70
N ARG A 23 -14.19 3.45 -7.67
CA ARG A 23 -15.66 3.68 -7.76
C ARG A 23 -16.04 5.14 -8.02
N GLN A 24 -15.15 6.07 -7.66
CA GLN A 24 -15.30 7.49 -7.92
C GLN A 24 -14.75 7.87 -9.30
N GLY A 25 -14.22 6.92 -10.08
CA GLY A 25 -13.70 7.10 -11.44
C GLY A 25 -12.29 7.66 -11.53
N HIS A 26 -11.51 7.63 -10.45
CA HIS A 26 -10.08 7.95 -10.49
C HIS A 26 -9.30 6.84 -11.16
N GLU A 27 -8.25 7.21 -11.90
CA GLU A 27 -7.27 6.27 -12.43
C GLU A 27 -6.19 6.01 -11.38
N LEU A 28 -5.80 4.75 -11.20
CA LEU A 28 -4.76 4.39 -10.25
C LEU A 28 -3.67 3.53 -10.86
N LEU A 29 -2.45 3.79 -10.43
CA LEU A 29 -1.28 2.92 -10.62
C LEU A 29 -1.02 2.19 -9.30
N ALA A 30 -0.73 0.91 -9.35
CA ALA A 30 -0.32 0.13 -8.20
C ALA A 30 1.20 0.11 -8.07
N VAL A 31 1.70 0.30 -6.86
CA VAL A 31 3.11 0.10 -6.51
C VAL A 31 3.18 -0.96 -5.42
N HIS A 32 3.88 -2.06 -5.70
CA HIS A 32 4.18 -3.07 -4.71
C HIS A 32 5.66 -3.06 -4.37
N MET A 33 5.97 -3.07 -3.07
CA MET A 33 7.33 -3.14 -2.57
C MET A 33 7.73 -4.60 -2.41
N ASP A 34 8.67 -5.06 -3.24
CA ASP A 34 9.18 -6.42 -3.23
C ASP A 34 10.22 -6.58 -2.12
N ASN A 35 9.80 -7.22 -1.03
CA ASN A 35 10.60 -7.36 0.18
C ASN A 35 11.48 -8.61 0.18
N ARG A 36 11.59 -9.36 -0.93
CA ARG A 36 12.48 -10.52 -1.01
C ARG A 36 13.93 -10.11 -0.68
N PRO A 37 14.64 -10.86 0.19
CA PRO A 37 14.34 -12.22 0.65
C PRO A 37 13.55 -12.32 1.98
N PHE A 38 13.00 -11.22 2.53
CA PHE A 38 12.25 -11.23 3.80
C PHE A 38 10.81 -11.72 3.68
N THR A 39 10.35 -11.98 2.47
CA THR A 39 9.05 -12.58 2.14
C THR A 39 9.24 -13.65 1.09
N ASP A 40 8.26 -14.53 0.96
CA ASP A 40 8.09 -15.41 -0.19
C ASP A 40 7.39 -14.64 -1.35
N GLU A 41 6.93 -15.37 -2.37
CA GLU A 41 6.22 -14.81 -3.53
C GLU A 41 4.75 -14.47 -3.23
N THR A 42 4.21 -15.01 -2.13
CA THR A 42 2.79 -14.93 -1.81
C THR A 42 2.25 -13.50 -1.70
N PRO A 43 2.95 -12.51 -1.11
CA PRO A 43 2.48 -11.12 -1.14
C PRO A 43 2.28 -10.56 -2.55
N LEU A 44 3.16 -10.90 -3.49
CA LEU A 44 3.07 -10.46 -4.88
C LEU A 44 1.89 -11.13 -5.58
N GLU A 45 1.74 -12.45 -5.42
CA GLU A 45 0.60 -13.20 -5.98
C GLU A 45 -0.74 -12.62 -5.51
N LYS A 46 -0.86 -12.34 -4.20
CA LYS A 46 -2.06 -11.70 -3.64
C LYS A 46 -2.33 -10.33 -4.26
N VAL A 47 -1.29 -9.50 -4.44
CA VAL A 47 -1.44 -8.20 -5.09
C VAL A 47 -1.91 -8.35 -6.53
N VAL A 48 -1.34 -9.28 -7.29
CA VAL A 48 -1.77 -9.55 -8.68
C VAL A 48 -3.23 -9.97 -8.73
N ASP A 49 -3.66 -10.83 -7.82
CA ASP A 49 -5.06 -11.28 -7.72
C ASP A 49 -6.01 -10.15 -7.30
N HIS A 50 -5.61 -9.32 -6.33
CA HIS A 50 -6.38 -8.12 -5.96
C HIS A 50 -6.58 -7.19 -7.15
N LEU A 51 -5.52 -6.92 -7.92
CA LEU A 51 -5.60 -6.07 -9.09
C LEU A 51 -6.45 -6.71 -10.20
N THR A 52 -6.42 -8.03 -10.35
CA THR A 52 -7.28 -8.75 -11.30
C THR A 52 -8.76 -8.53 -10.97
N VAL A 53 -9.15 -8.73 -9.70
CA VAL A 53 -10.53 -8.49 -9.23
C VAL A 53 -10.95 -7.03 -9.47
N LEU A 54 -10.09 -6.07 -9.11
CA LEU A 54 -10.42 -4.65 -9.24
C LEU A 54 -10.48 -4.19 -10.71
N ARG A 55 -9.58 -4.65 -11.58
CA ARG A 55 -9.62 -4.35 -13.03
C ARG A 55 -10.91 -4.86 -13.65
N GLN A 56 -11.31 -6.10 -13.33
CA GLN A 56 -12.56 -6.69 -13.82
C GLN A 56 -13.78 -5.91 -13.33
N ARG A 57 -13.84 -5.60 -12.03
CA ARG A 57 -14.96 -4.89 -11.41
C ARG A 57 -15.21 -3.51 -12.02
N TYR A 58 -14.15 -2.80 -12.37
CA TYR A 58 -14.21 -1.41 -12.84
C TYR A 58 -13.97 -1.23 -14.33
N ALA A 59 -13.72 -2.32 -15.07
CA ALA A 59 -13.41 -2.31 -16.49
C ALA A 59 -12.33 -1.28 -16.88
N GLN A 60 -11.30 -1.12 -16.04
CA GLN A 60 -10.20 -0.18 -16.27
C GLN A 60 -8.83 -0.82 -16.01
N PRO A 61 -7.79 -0.42 -16.76
CA PRO A 61 -6.43 -0.88 -16.50
C PRO A 61 -5.91 -0.30 -15.18
N ILE A 62 -5.14 -1.10 -14.46
CA ILE A 62 -4.43 -0.67 -13.24
C ILE A 62 -2.99 -1.16 -13.37
N PRO A 63 -2.06 -0.38 -13.92
CA PRO A 63 -0.67 -0.83 -14.09
C PRO A 63 -0.03 -1.16 -12.74
N LEU A 64 0.86 -2.15 -12.71
CA LEU A 64 1.60 -2.56 -11.50
C LEU A 64 3.09 -2.28 -11.68
N TYR A 65 3.66 -1.51 -10.76
CA TYR A 65 5.10 -1.33 -10.60
C TYR A 65 5.57 -2.21 -9.44
N LEU A 66 6.60 -3.01 -9.72
CA LEU A 66 7.30 -3.79 -8.70
C LEU A 66 8.59 -3.06 -8.34
N VAL A 67 8.75 -2.67 -7.08
CA VAL A 67 9.92 -1.93 -6.60
C VAL A 67 10.75 -2.85 -5.70
N PRO A 68 11.98 -3.23 -6.10
CA PRO A 68 12.88 -4.00 -5.25
C PRO A 68 13.16 -3.25 -3.94
N HIS A 69 12.87 -3.87 -2.80
CA HIS A 69 12.98 -3.25 -1.48
C HIS A 69 13.84 -4.05 -0.48
N GLY A 70 14.12 -5.32 -0.73
CA GLY A 70 14.91 -6.15 0.19
C GLY A 70 16.30 -5.60 0.53
N SER A 71 17.05 -5.08 -0.44
CA SER A 71 18.37 -4.47 -0.18
C SER A 71 18.27 -3.23 0.70
N THR A 72 17.23 -2.42 0.50
CA THR A 72 16.93 -1.27 1.35
C THR A 72 16.59 -1.72 2.78
N GLN A 73 15.80 -2.78 2.94
CA GLN A 73 15.47 -3.31 4.26
C GLN A 73 16.71 -3.83 4.99
N ILE A 74 17.61 -4.56 4.32
CA ILE A 74 18.89 -4.98 4.89
C ILE A 74 19.68 -3.77 5.41
N THR A 75 19.72 -2.68 4.64
CA THR A 75 20.43 -1.46 5.02
C THR A 75 19.77 -0.80 6.24
N LEU A 76 18.44 -0.65 6.23
CA LEU A 76 17.68 -0.10 7.35
C LEU A 76 17.91 -0.90 8.64
N MET A 77 17.85 -2.23 8.56
CA MET A 77 18.07 -3.11 9.72
C MET A 77 19.49 -3.00 10.31
N ARG A 78 20.49 -2.73 9.46
CA ARG A 78 21.91 -2.64 9.89
C ARG A 78 22.27 -1.27 10.44
N GLU A 79 21.73 -0.21 9.86
CA GLU A 79 22.23 1.15 10.05
C GLU A 79 21.31 2.03 10.89
N THR A 80 20.11 1.54 11.25
CA THR A 80 19.10 2.36 11.93
C THR A 80 18.62 1.73 13.22
N ASP A 81 18.24 2.57 14.17
CA ASP A 81 17.59 2.12 15.40
C ASP A 81 16.23 1.47 15.06
N ARG A 82 15.98 0.29 15.64
CA ARG A 82 14.73 -0.46 15.45
C ARG A 82 13.49 0.38 15.79
N HIS A 83 13.59 1.33 16.71
CA HIS A 83 12.50 2.21 17.09
C HIS A 83 12.04 3.15 15.95
N VAL A 84 12.92 3.46 14.98
CA VAL A 84 12.59 4.33 13.83
C VAL A 84 12.51 3.57 12.50
N GLY A 85 12.93 2.30 12.47
CA GLY A 85 12.98 1.49 11.25
C GLY A 85 11.66 1.45 10.47
N CYS A 86 10.53 1.31 11.15
CA CYS A 86 9.21 1.31 10.51
C CYS A 86 8.89 2.65 9.82
N VAL A 87 9.21 3.78 10.46
CA VAL A 87 9.00 5.12 9.90
C VAL A 87 9.91 5.34 8.69
N LEU A 88 11.18 4.95 8.77
CA LEU A 88 12.13 5.06 7.67
C LEU A 88 11.75 4.18 6.48
N CYS A 89 11.27 2.96 6.74
CA CYS A 89 10.70 2.07 5.74
C CYS A 89 9.53 2.75 5.00
N ARG A 90 8.55 3.31 5.74
CA ARG A 90 7.44 4.07 5.11
C ARG A 90 7.91 5.25 4.29
N ARG A 91 8.90 6.01 4.77
CA ARG A 91 9.47 7.15 4.03
C ARG A 91 10.09 6.70 2.70
N PHE A 92 10.76 5.54 2.67
CA PHE A 92 11.28 4.97 1.43
C PHE A 92 10.15 4.60 0.47
N MET A 93 9.14 3.87 0.95
CA MET A 93 7.99 3.48 0.14
C MET A 93 7.29 4.71 -0.47
N TRP A 94 7.13 5.77 0.31
CA TRP A 94 6.54 7.01 -0.19
C TRP A 94 7.38 7.70 -1.26
N ARG A 95 8.70 7.80 -1.06
CA ARG A 95 9.61 8.38 -2.06
C ARG A 95 9.60 7.57 -3.37
N SER A 96 9.56 6.24 -3.27
CA SER A 96 9.43 5.38 -4.45
C SER A 96 8.11 5.64 -5.19
N ALA A 97 7.00 5.73 -4.46
CA ALA A 97 5.69 6.01 -5.05
C ALA A 97 5.61 7.42 -5.67
N GLU A 98 6.16 8.45 -5.01
CA GLU A 98 6.22 9.81 -5.56
C GLU A 98 7.05 9.87 -6.83
N ARG A 99 8.20 9.18 -6.87
CA ARG A 99 9.03 9.14 -8.08
C ARG A 99 8.33 8.47 -9.26
N ILE A 100 7.48 7.48 -8.99
CA ILE A 100 6.63 6.85 -10.01
C ILE A 100 5.51 7.82 -10.39
N ALA A 101 4.90 8.51 -9.43
CA ALA A 101 3.86 9.50 -9.69
C ALA A 101 4.35 10.61 -10.63
N GLU A 102 5.55 11.16 -10.40
CA GLU A 102 6.18 12.16 -11.26
C GLU A 102 6.35 11.66 -12.71
N ARG A 103 6.78 10.40 -12.87
CA ARG A 103 6.98 9.80 -14.20
C ARG A 103 5.68 9.57 -14.95
N GLU A 104 4.62 9.21 -14.22
CA GLU A 104 3.32 8.84 -14.78
C GLU A 104 2.31 10.01 -14.84
N GLY A 105 2.73 11.21 -14.41
CA GLY A 105 1.88 12.40 -14.32
C GLY A 105 0.76 12.26 -13.29
N ALA A 106 0.95 11.47 -12.24
CA ALA A 106 -0.02 11.32 -11.15
C ALA A 106 0.10 12.48 -10.16
N SER A 107 -1.02 12.89 -9.58
CA SER A 107 -1.15 14.12 -8.77
C SER A 107 -1.32 13.86 -7.27
N PHE A 108 -1.44 12.59 -6.86
CA PHE A 108 -1.60 12.21 -5.46
C PHE A 108 -1.14 10.76 -5.23
N LEU A 109 -0.86 10.45 -3.96
CA LEU A 109 -0.53 9.12 -3.49
C LEU A 109 -1.68 8.55 -2.67
N VAL A 110 -1.76 7.23 -2.55
CA VAL A 110 -2.85 6.54 -1.86
C VAL A 110 -2.29 5.41 -0.99
N THR A 111 -2.92 5.18 0.16
CA THR A 111 -2.63 4.07 1.06
C THR A 111 -3.89 3.53 1.73
N GLY A 112 -3.80 2.30 2.22
CA GLY A 112 -4.79 1.68 3.10
C GLY A 112 -4.57 1.96 4.59
N GLU A 113 -3.76 2.95 4.98
CA GLU A 113 -3.61 3.34 6.39
C GLU A 113 -4.97 3.71 7.03
N SER A 114 -5.18 3.22 8.24
CA SER A 114 -6.35 3.39 9.12
C SER A 114 -5.88 3.82 10.51
N LEU A 115 -6.56 4.78 11.13
CA LEU A 115 -6.08 5.35 12.38
C LEU A 115 -6.22 4.36 13.54
N GLY A 116 -5.11 4.04 14.22
CA GLY A 116 -5.13 3.27 15.47
C GLY A 116 -5.35 1.76 15.33
N GLN A 117 -5.38 1.19 14.12
CA GLN A 117 -5.55 -0.26 13.95
C GLN A 117 -4.28 -1.08 14.23
N VAL A 118 -3.09 -0.50 14.02
CA VAL A 118 -1.80 -1.12 14.35
C VAL A 118 -0.88 -0.10 15.02
N ALA A 119 0.03 -0.58 15.88
CA ALA A 119 0.92 0.27 16.68
C ALA A 119 1.77 1.24 15.83
N SER A 120 2.10 0.88 14.59
CA SER A 120 2.88 1.74 13.69
C SER A 120 2.09 2.92 13.12
N GLN A 121 0.76 2.90 13.19
CA GLN A 121 -0.13 3.89 12.58
C GLN A 121 -0.62 4.93 13.59
N THR A 122 0.31 5.52 14.35
CA THR A 122 0.05 6.71 15.16
C THR A 122 0.08 7.97 14.30
N LEU A 123 -0.60 9.04 14.71
CA LEU A 123 -0.54 10.33 14.01
C LEU A 123 0.88 10.88 13.91
N SER A 124 1.72 10.65 14.94
CA SER A 124 3.12 11.06 14.95
C SER A 124 3.94 10.35 13.86
N ASN A 125 3.76 9.02 13.73
CA ASN A 125 4.42 8.24 12.70
C ASN A 125 3.92 8.61 11.31
N MET A 126 2.60 8.79 11.13
CA MET A 126 2.03 9.24 9.86
C MET A 126 2.56 10.60 9.44
N ARG A 127 2.65 11.56 10.37
CA ARG A 127 3.24 12.89 10.12
C ARG A 127 4.69 12.77 9.68
N SER A 128 5.48 12.00 10.42
CA SER A 128 6.90 11.78 10.13
C SER A 128 7.14 11.08 8.79
N ALA A 129 6.28 10.11 8.44
CA ALA A 129 6.32 9.43 7.15
C ALA A 129 5.89 10.35 6.01
N THR A 130 4.80 11.11 6.18
CA THR A 130 4.28 12.03 5.15
C THR A 130 5.27 13.11 4.79
N ALA A 131 6.07 13.59 5.75
CA ALA A 131 7.10 14.60 5.52
C ALA A 131 8.26 14.16 4.61
N SER A 132 8.24 12.95 4.02
CA SER A 132 9.23 12.52 3.03
C SER A 132 8.87 12.84 1.58
N VAL A 133 7.65 13.29 1.33
CA VAL A 133 7.08 13.54 -0.01
C VAL A 133 6.31 14.86 -0.04
N HIS A 134 6.07 15.39 -1.23
CA HIS A 134 5.36 16.64 -1.49
C HIS A 134 3.93 16.42 -2.01
N LEU A 135 3.69 15.32 -2.73
CA LEU A 135 2.35 14.99 -3.21
C LEU A 135 1.38 14.69 -2.07
N PRO A 136 0.09 15.10 -2.20
CA PRO A 136 -0.92 14.80 -1.20
C PRO A 136 -1.13 13.28 -1.08
N ILE A 137 -1.27 12.79 0.15
CA ILE A 137 -1.53 11.38 0.46
C ILE A 137 -2.99 11.20 0.87
N VAL A 138 -3.75 10.48 0.05
CA VAL A 138 -5.15 10.12 0.30
C VAL A 138 -5.22 8.84 1.14
N ARG A 139 -6.01 8.87 2.22
CA ARG A 139 -6.20 7.76 3.17
C ARG A 139 -7.67 7.41 3.32
N PRO A 140 -8.26 6.67 2.37
CA PRO A 140 -9.71 6.43 2.35
C PRO A 140 -10.23 5.72 3.61
N LEU A 141 -9.36 5.00 4.33
CA LEU A 141 -9.73 4.15 5.47
C LEU A 141 -9.42 4.79 6.82
N ILE A 142 -8.98 6.05 6.86
CA ILE A 142 -8.43 6.68 8.07
C ILE A 142 -9.39 6.65 9.27
N GLY A 143 -10.69 6.73 9.01
CA GLY A 143 -11.74 6.73 10.05
C GLY A 143 -12.58 5.46 10.12
N LEU A 144 -12.22 4.40 9.38
CA LEU A 144 -12.98 3.15 9.39
C LEU A 144 -12.41 2.16 10.41
N ASP A 145 -13.28 1.42 11.06
CA ASP A 145 -12.89 0.30 11.90
C ASP A 145 -12.57 -0.96 11.06
N LYS A 146 -12.05 -1.99 11.73
CA LYS A 146 -11.63 -3.22 11.06
C LYS A 146 -12.81 -3.99 10.47
N GLN A 147 -13.95 -4.03 11.16
CA GLN A 147 -15.13 -4.76 10.71
C GLN A 147 -15.73 -4.10 9.45
N GLU A 148 -15.74 -2.77 9.41
CA GLU A 148 -16.15 -2.01 8.23
C GLU A 148 -15.26 -2.31 7.02
N ILE A 149 -13.93 -2.27 7.20
CA ILE A 149 -12.98 -2.60 6.13
C ILE A 149 -13.17 -4.04 5.65
N GLU A 150 -13.32 -5.00 6.56
CA GLU A 150 -13.55 -6.40 6.20
C GLU A 150 -14.89 -6.62 5.47
N ALA A 151 -15.94 -5.92 5.88
CA ALA A 151 -17.24 -6.00 5.22
C ALA A 151 -17.13 -5.51 3.77
N VAL A 152 -16.42 -4.40 3.55
CA VAL A 152 -16.15 -3.92 2.18
C VAL A 152 -15.30 -4.94 1.42
N ALA A 153 -14.20 -5.44 1.98
CA ALA A 153 -13.35 -6.44 1.35
C ALA A 153 -14.13 -7.69 0.91
N LYS A 154 -15.09 -8.15 1.72
CA LYS A 154 -15.98 -9.27 1.39
C LYS A 154 -16.89 -8.91 0.23
N SER A 155 -17.55 -7.75 0.28
CA SER A 155 -18.47 -7.29 -0.78
C SER A 155 -17.80 -7.08 -2.14
N ILE A 156 -16.49 -6.76 -2.15
CA ILE A 156 -15.72 -6.52 -3.38
C ILE A 156 -14.94 -7.75 -3.83
N GLY A 157 -15.01 -8.86 -3.09
CA GLY A 157 -14.39 -10.14 -3.44
C GLY A 157 -12.87 -10.22 -3.17
N THR A 158 -12.29 -9.28 -2.42
CA THR A 158 -10.85 -9.27 -2.15
C THR A 158 -10.46 -9.95 -0.84
N TYR A 159 -11.42 -10.11 0.09
CA TYR A 159 -11.17 -10.67 1.43
C TYR A 159 -10.49 -12.05 1.38
N ALA A 160 -11.04 -12.99 0.61
CA ALA A 160 -10.51 -14.36 0.53
C ALA A 160 -9.07 -14.43 -0.02
N ILE A 161 -8.68 -13.47 -0.87
CA ILE A 161 -7.32 -13.35 -1.38
C ILE A 161 -6.39 -12.87 -0.26
N SER A 162 -6.80 -11.83 0.47
CA SER A 162 -6.00 -11.23 1.54
C SER A 162 -5.71 -12.23 2.66
N THR A 163 -6.68 -13.10 2.98
CA THR A 163 -6.59 -14.07 4.09
C THR A 163 -5.87 -15.37 3.75
N ARG A 164 -5.36 -15.56 2.51
CA ARG A 164 -4.57 -16.77 2.21
C ARG A 164 -3.33 -16.84 3.12
N PRO A 165 -2.86 -18.03 3.54
CA PRO A 165 -1.60 -18.17 4.26
C PRO A 165 -0.43 -17.58 3.45
N GLY A 166 0.59 -17.04 4.13
CA GLY A 166 1.81 -16.52 3.50
C GLY A 166 2.75 -15.89 4.52
N VAL A 167 3.99 -15.65 4.14
CA VAL A 167 5.00 -15.04 5.01
C VAL A 167 4.88 -13.52 4.98
N CYS A 168 4.48 -12.92 6.11
CA CYS A 168 4.58 -11.47 6.29
C CYS A 168 6.06 -11.04 6.42
N CYS A 169 6.38 -9.83 5.98
CA CYS A 169 7.73 -9.27 6.10
C CYS A 169 8.18 -9.24 7.56
N GLN A 170 9.38 -9.75 7.84
CA GLN A 170 9.94 -9.88 9.19
C GLN A 170 11.04 -8.85 9.51
N ALA A 171 11.28 -7.89 8.61
CA ALA A 171 12.43 -6.99 8.69
C ALA A 171 12.23 -5.76 9.60
N VAL A 172 10.98 -5.42 9.94
CA VAL A 172 10.59 -4.21 10.69
C VAL A 172 9.53 -4.49 11.74
#